data_AF-A0A2W6ZQ18-F1
#
_entry.id   AF-A0A2W6ZQ18-F1
#
_cell.length_a   1.000
_cell.length_b   1.000
_cell.length_c   1.000
_cell.angle_alpha   90.00
_cell.angle_beta   90.00
_cell.angle_gamma   90.00
#
_symmetry.space_group_name_H-M   'P 1'
#
loop_
_entity.id
_entity.type
_entity.pdbx_description
1 polymer ?
#
loop_
_entity_poly.entity_id
_entity_poly.type
_entity_poly.pdbx_seq_one_letter_code
_entity_poly.pdbx_strand_id
1 'polypeptide(L)'
;MTQADPLPPTPSSGGNTAKWVALGCGGCLGVTVLAGLALAFFINRTMRFAVGPDQGAADSQELFTYTIPGETQTILNMGMFGMQMIQVANTDSPPSVLLTMGQLPSYLKGSNSQQSFVEEFQDSITTQGSYKLTEQRVEERTLCNQPVSVVIQTGSFEDGGTTYNAASLLTFVEHNNDARFVWVLAHGDAPQTTADQVFATLDCL
;
A
#
# COMPACT_ATOMS: atom_id res chain seq x y z
N MET A 1 -21.15 -29.89 43.69
CA MET A 1 -22.30 -29.82 42.76
C MET A 1 -21.75 -29.25 41.46
N THR A 2 -21.79 -30.05 40.40
CA THR A 2 -21.28 -29.79 39.06
C THR A 2 -22.33 -29.04 38.23
N GLN A 3 -21.93 -27.98 37.53
CA GLN A 3 -22.75 -27.32 36.52
C GLN A 3 -22.02 -27.43 35.18
N ALA A 4 -22.66 -28.10 34.22
CA ALA A 4 -22.13 -28.37 32.89
C ALA A 4 -22.51 -27.23 31.93
N ASP A 5 -21.56 -26.77 31.12
CA ASP A 5 -21.79 -25.85 30.02
C ASP A 5 -22.46 -26.55 28.82
N PRO A 6 -23.36 -25.87 28.08
CA PRO A 6 -23.96 -26.41 26.87
C PRO A 6 -23.06 -26.24 25.64
N LEU A 7 -22.82 -27.34 24.92
CA LEU A 7 -22.13 -27.37 23.63
C LEU A 7 -22.94 -26.65 22.52
N PRO A 8 -22.29 -25.94 21.57
CA PRO A 8 -22.95 -25.35 20.42
C PRO A 8 -23.37 -26.42 19.38
N PRO A 9 -24.46 -26.19 18.62
CA PRO A 9 -24.98 -27.18 17.68
C PRO A 9 -24.15 -27.24 16.40
N THR A 10 -23.76 -28.46 16.01
CA THR A 10 -23.23 -28.76 14.67
C THR A 10 -24.35 -28.66 13.60
N PRO A 11 -24.15 -27.94 12.49
CA PRO A 11 -25.11 -27.93 11.40
C PRO A 11 -25.07 -29.25 10.62
N SER A 12 -26.26 -29.83 10.42
CA SER A 12 -26.47 -31.05 9.64
C SER A 12 -26.40 -30.77 8.14
N SER A 13 -25.77 -31.70 7.41
CA SER A 13 -25.71 -31.72 5.95
C SER A 13 -27.09 -31.97 5.34
N GLY A 14 -27.49 -31.21 4.32
CA GLY A 14 -28.61 -31.62 3.47
C GLY A 14 -29.28 -30.51 2.68
N GLY A 15 -28.75 -30.27 1.47
CA GLY A 15 -29.52 -29.88 0.26
C GLY A 15 -30.61 -28.83 0.39
N ASN A 16 -30.25 -27.54 0.31
CA ASN A 16 -31.17 -26.48 -0.19
C ASN A 16 -30.47 -25.14 -0.46
N THR A 17 -29.21 -25.16 -0.90
CA THR A 17 -28.41 -23.94 -1.16
C THR A 17 -28.97 -23.08 -2.30
N ALA A 18 -29.63 -23.68 -3.31
CA ALA A 18 -30.16 -22.93 -4.44
C ALA A 18 -31.38 -22.06 -4.11
N LYS A 19 -32.20 -22.42 -3.13
CA LYS A 19 -33.34 -21.59 -2.68
C LYS A 19 -32.92 -20.44 -1.77
N TRP A 20 -31.80 -20.59 -1.05
CA TRP A 20 -31.24 -19.54 -0.21
C TRP A 20 -30.59 -18.41 -1.01
N VAL A 21 -29.98 -18.73 -2.16
CA VAL A 21 -29.29 -17.73 -3.01
C VAL A 21 -30.26 -16.79 -3.73
N ALA A 22 -31.50 -17.22 -4.00
CA ALA A 22 -32.45 -16.44 -4.78
C ALA A 22 -33.30 -15.43 -3.96
N LEU A 23 -33.40 -15.60 -2.63
CA LEU A 23 -34.34 -14.81 -1.79
C LEU A 23 -33.67 -13.98 -0.68
N GLY A 24 -32.35 -14.02 -0.52
CA GLY A 24 -31.66 -13.15 0.43
C GLY A 24 -30.17 -13.03 0.12
N CYS A 25 -29.67 -11.80 0.03
CA CYS A 25 -28.24 -11.43 -0.06
C CYS A 25 -27.38 -12.02 -1.21
N GLY A 26 -27.88 -12.92 -2.06
CA GLY A 26 -27.12 -13.48 -3.18
C GLY A 26 -26.80 -12.46 -4.30
N GLY A 27 -27.64 -11.43 -4.46
CA GLY A 27 -27.40 -10.35 -5.44
C GLY A 27 -26.22 -9.45 -5.06
N CYS A 28 -25.98 -9.24 -3.76
CA CYS A 28 -24.82 -8.48 -3.30
C CYS A 28 -23.52 -9.25 -3.53
N LEU A 29 -23.54 -10.57 -3.38
CA LEU A 29 -22.40 -11.43 -3.70
C LEU A 29 -22.12 -11.52 -5.20
N GLY A 30 -23.14 -11.50 -6.05
CA GLY A 30 -22.94 -11.46 -7.51
C GLY A 30 -22.24 -10.18 -7.97
N VAL A 31 -22.60 -9.03 -7.39
CA VAL A 31 -22.00 -7.73 -7.71
C VAL A 31 -20.62 -7.58 -7.06
N THR A 32 -20.38 -8.07 -5.84
CA THR A 32 -19.04 -8.02 -5.23
C THR A 32 -18.07 -9.02 -5.84
N VAL A 33 -18.53 -10.19 -6.30
CA VAL A 33 -17.70 -11.13 -7.05
C VAL A 33 -17.36 -10.57 -8.43
N LEU A 34 -18.30 -9.91 -9.13
CA LEU A 34 -17.99 -9.26 -10.41
C LEU A 34 -17.12 -8.00 -10.25
N ALA A 35 -17.31 -7.21 -9.19
CA ALA A 35 -16.44 -6.07 -8.88
C ALA A 35 -15.04 -6.51 -8.42
N GLY A 36 -14.95 -7.58 -7.62
CA GLY A 36 -13.69 -8.18 -7.20
C GLY A 36 -12.94 -8.85 -8.36
N LEU A 37 -13.65 -9.48 -9.29
CA LEU A 37 -13.05 -10.02 -10.53
C LEU A 37 -12.65 -8.92 -11.50
N ALA A 38 -13.38 -7.79 -11.56
CA ALA A 38 -12.96 -6.62 -12.33
C ALA A 38 -11.66 -6.03 -11.76
N LEU A 39 -11.55 -5.85 -10.44
CA LEU A 39 -10.35 -5.36 -9.78
C LEU A 39 -9.17 -6.34 -9.95
N ALA A 40 -9.41 -7.65 -9.81
CA ALA A 40 -8.40 -8.69 -10.02
C ALA A 40 -7.94 -8.78 -11.49
N PHE A 41 -8.84 -8.54 -12.45
CA PHE A 41 -8.47 -8.44 -13.87
C PHE A 41 -7.62 -7.19 -14.14
N PHE A 42 -7.87 -6.07 -13.45
CA PHE A 42 -7.01 -4.89 -13.54
C PHE A 42 -5.62 -5.13 -12.93
N ILE A 43 -5.51 -5.73 -11.75
CA ILE A 43 -4.23 -5.99 -11.07
C ILE A 43 -3.36 -7.01 -11.84
N ASN A 44 -3.97 -8.09 -12.36
CA ASN A 44 -3.27 -9.06 -13.22
C ASN A 44 -2.91 -8.47 -14.60
N ARG A 45 -3.64 -7.44 -15.05
CA ARG A 45 -3.32 -6.69 -16.28
C ARG A 45 -2.25 -5.62 -16.05
N THR A 46 -2.08 -5.08 -14.85
CA THR A 46 -0.99 -4.14 -14.52
C THR A 46 0.38 -4.81 -14.64
N MET A 47 0.49 -6.10 -14.30
CA MET A 47 1.73 -6.87 -14.57
C MET A 47 1.95 -7.20 -16.07
N ARG A 48 0.92 -7.04 -16.92
CA ARG A 48 1.02 -7.15 -18.39
C ARG A 48 1.14 -5.81 -19.12
N PHE A 49 1.04 -4.68 -18.42
CA PHE A 49 1.27 -3.34 -18.94
C PHE A 49 2.71 -2.85 -18.74
N ALA A 50 3.67 -3.77 -18.66
CA ALA A 50 5.06 -3.49 -18.99
C ALA A 50 5.26 -3.16 -20.50
N VAL A 51 4.18 -3.04 -21.30
CA VAL A 51 4.20 -2.61 -22.71
C VAL A 51 3.03 -1.65 -23.01
N GLY A 52 3.26 -0.36 -22.75
CA GLY A 52 2.64 0.82 -23.40
C GLY A 52 1.14 1.11 -23.19
N PRO A 53 0.66 2.35 -23.44
CA PRO A 53 1.31 3.47 -24.14
C PRO A 53 1.64 4.65 -23.21
N ASP A 54 2.38 5.61 -23.73
CA ASP A 54 2.54 6.97 -23.22
C ASP A 54 1.18 7.64 -22.91
N GLN A 55 0.53 7.26 -21.81
CA GLN A 55 -0.55 8.02 -21.24
C GLN A 55 0.13 9.16 -20.51
N GLY A 56 0.13 10.29 -21.21
CA GLY A 56 0.90 11.48 -20.90
C GLY A 56 0.91 11.81 -19.43
N ALA A 57 2.05 12.35 -19.00
CA ALA A 57 2.16 13.10 -17.77
C ALA A 57 0.88 13.91 -17.57
N ALA A 58 -0.04 13.39 -16.74
CA ALA A 58 -0.84 14.28 -15.95
C ALA A 58 0.20 15.15 -15.26
N ASP A 59 0.06 16.48 -15.36
CA ASP A 59 0.88 17.49 -14.68
C ASP A 59 0.75 17.31 -13.16
N SER A 60 1.16 16.15 -12.66
CA SER A 60 1.25 15.79 -11.29
C SER A 60 2.58 16.40 -10.89
N GLN A 61 2.50 17.65 -10.45
CA GLN A 61 3.66 18.38 -9.94
C GLN A 61 4.37 17.47 -8.96
N GLU A 62 5.68 17.32 -9.13
CA GLU A 62 6.49 16.56 -8.18
C GLU A 62 6.18 17.10 -6.78
N LEU A 63 5.69 16.24 -5.90
CA LEU A 63 5.32 16.61 -4.52
C LEU A 63 6.56 16.72 -3.62
N PHE A 64 7.62 16.05 -4.04
CA PHE A 64 8.90 15.99 -3.37
C PHE A 64 10.02 15.94 -4.40
N THR A 65 11.17 16.54 -4.08
CA THR A 65 12.44 16.12 -4.64
C THR A 65 12.90 14.85 -3.94
N TYR A 66 13.60 13.96 -4.65
CA TYR A 66 14.07 12.69 -4.10
C TYR A 66 15.27 12.15 -4.89
N THR A 67 15.99 11.20 -4.30
CA THR A 67 17.01 10.40 -4.98
C THR A 67 16.88 8.94 -4.54
N ILE A 68 16.74 8.05 -5.53
CA ILE A 68 16.79 6.59 -5.31
C ILE A 68 18.11 6.08 -5.92
N PRO A 69 18.85 5.21 -5.22
CA PRO A 69 20.06 4.62 -5.78
C PRO A 69 19.82 3.87 -7.10
N GLY A 70 20.69 4.07 -8.07
CA GLY A 70 20.62 3.43 -9.38
C GLY A 70 19.75 4.17 -10.40
N GLU A 71 19.43 3.50 -11.50
CA GLU A 71 18.48 4.00 -12.48
C GLU A 71 17.05 3.79 -11.97
N THR A 72 16.16 4.74 -12.29
CA THR A 72 14.79 4.75 -11.78
C THR A 72 13.78 4.91 -12.89
N GLN A 73 12.57 4.42 -12.63
CA GLN A 73 11.43 4.55 -13.52
C GLN A 73 10.14 4.82 -12.72
N THR A 74 9.29 5.69 -13.25
CA THR A 74 7.93 5.88 -12.74
C THR A 74 7.07 4.68 -13.15
N ILE A 75 6.51 3.99 -12.16
CA ILE A 75 5.61 2.84 -12.37
C ILE A 75 4.16 3.28 -12.41
N LEU A 76 3.80 4.25 -11.56
CA LEU A 76 2.44 4.76 -11.44
C LEU A 76 2.47 6.28 -11.36
N ASN A 77 1.57 6.92 -12.08
CA ASN A 77 1.24 8.32 -11.90
C ASN A 77 -0.27 8.48 -12.07
N MET A 78 -0.95 8.84 -10.99
CA MET A 78 -2.41 8.94 -10.96
C MET A 78 -2.84 10.20 -10.21
N GLY A 79 -3.79 10.93 -10.80
CA GLY A 79 -4.53 11.99 -10.14
C GLY A 79 -6.03 11.71 -10.26
N MET A 80 -6.75 11.60 -9.14
CA MET A 80 -8.19 11.36 -9.14
C MET A 80 -8.87 11.95 -7.91
N PHE A 81 -9.99 12.67 -8.10
CA PHE A 81 -10.81 13.22 -7.01
C PHE A 81 -10.03 14.04 -5.96
N GLY A 82 -9.00 14.78 -6.38
CA GLY A 82 -8.15 15.59 -5.49
C GLY A 82 -7.08 14.79 -4.73
N MET A 83 -6.94 13.49 -5.01
CA MET A 83 -5.80 12.68 -4.63
C MET A 83 -4.78 12.65 -5.76
N GLN A 84 -3.50 12.79 -5.42
CA GLN A 84 -2.38 12.55 -6.33
C GLN A 84 -1.52 11.42 -5.76
N MET A 85 -1.07 10.51 -6.62
CA MET A 85 -0.18 9.42 -6.26
C MET A 85 0.84 9.20 -7.37
N ILE A 86 2.11 9.16 -7.00
CA ILE A 86 3.23 8.83 -7.87
C ILE A 86 3.96 7.65 -7.22
N GLN A 87 4.30 6.64 -8.01
CA GLN A 87 5.13 5.53 -7.58
C GLN A 87 6.33 5.41 -8.52
N VAL A 88 7.51 5.33 -7.92
CA VAL A 88 8.80 5.25 -8.59
C VAL A 88 9.55 4.05 -8.01
N ALA A 89 10.20 3.27 -8.86
CA ALA A 89 11.11 2.23 -8.40
C ALA A 89 12.43 2.32 -9.13
N ASN A 90 13.45 1.69 -8.55
CA ASN A 90 14.67 1.44 -9.30
C ASN A 90 14.45 0.32 -10.34
N THR A 91 15.32 0.25 -11.33
CA THR A 91 15.20 -0.67 -12.48
C THR A 91 15.76 -2.07 -12.21
N ASP A 92 16.11 -2.40 -10.97
CA ASP A 92 16.53 -3.75 -10.60
C ASP A 92 15.40 -4.77 -10.85
N SER A 93 15.76 -6.05 -10.95
CA SER A 93 14.81 -7.15 -11.11
C SER A 93 15.07 -8.23 -10.05
N PRO A 94 14.24 -8.32 -8.98
CA PRO A 94 13.12 -7.44 -8.65
C PRO A 94 13.56 -6.04 -8.18
N PRO A 95 12.74 -4.98 -8.33
CA PRO A 95 13.08 -3.63 -7.88
C PRO A 95 13.38 -3.60 -6.38
N SER A 96 14.59 -3.21 -5.99
CA SER A 96 15.06 -3.19 -4.60
C SER A 96 14.55 -2.01 -3.78
N VAL A 97 14.07 -0.95 -4.43
CA VAL A 97 13.44 0.22 -3.78
C VAL A 97 12.17 0.61 -4.52
N LEU A 98 11.10 0.83 -3.76
CA LEU A 98 9.83 1.38 -4.23
C LEU A 98 9.48 2.62 -3.40
N LEU A 99 9.40 3.78 -4.04
CA LEU A 99 8.99 5.04 -3.45
C LEU A 99 7.57 5.38 -3.92
N THR A 100 6.64 5.48 -2.99
CA THR A 100 5.29 5.98 -3.24
C THR A 100 5.13 7.33 -2.57
N MET A 101 4.65 8.31 -3.30
CA MET A 101 4.39 9.66 -2.82
C MET A 101 2.98 10.05 -3.21
N GLY A 102 2.35 10.89 -2.40
CA GLY A 102 1.05 11.39 -2.78
C GLY A 102 0.57 12.55 -1.95
N GLN A 103 -0.53 13.13 -2.42
CA GLN A 103 -1.26 14.19 -1.74
C GLN A 103 -2.66 13.69 -1.46
N LEU A 104 -3.05 13.81 -0.19
CA LEU A 104 -4.40 13.51 0.24
C LEU A 104 -5.32 14.71 -0.01
N PRO A 105 -6.56 14.47 -0.47
CA PRO A 105 -7.54 15.52 -0.60
C PRO A 105 -7.91 16.12 0.77
N SER A 106 -8.40 17.36 0.77
CA SER A 106 -8.65 18.13 1.99
C SER A 106 -9.58 17.47 3.00
N TYR A 107 -10.53 16.66 2.52
CA TYR A 107 -11.47 15.92 3.37
C TYR A 107 -10.82 14.73 4.13
N LEU A 108 -9.58 14.35 3.81
CA LEU A 108 -8.80 13.29 4.48
C LEU A 108 -7.66 13.83 5.36
N LYS A 109 -7.55 15.15 5.56
CA LYS A 109 -6.47 15.78 6.35
C LYS A 109 -6.54 15.48 7.86
N GLY A 110 -7.63 14.90 8.36
CA GLY A 110 -7.77 14.57 9.78
C GLY A 110 -6.93 13.37 10.21
N SER A 111 -6.38 13.41 11.43
CA SER A 111 -5.52 12.36 12.00
C SER A 111 -6.14 10.96 11.95
N ASN A 112 -7.45 10.85 12.22
CA ASN A 112 -8.17 9.57 12.14
C ASN A 112 -8.24 9.04 10.69
N SER A 113 -8.43 9.92 9.72
CA SER A 113 -8.51 9.55 8.30
C SER A 113 -7.14 9.17 7.74
N GLN A 114 -6.08 9.86 8.17
CA GLN A 114 -4.71 9.49 7.83
C GLN A 114 -4.37 8.13 8.40
N GLN A 115 -4.71 7.86 9.67
CA GLN A 115 -4.47 6.57 10.30
C GLN A 115 -5.24 5.43 9.61
N SER A 116 -6.52 5.63 9.27
CA SER A 116 -7.27 4.63 8.49
C SER A 116 -6.69 4.41 7.10
N PHE A 117 -6.20 5.46 6.44
CA PHE A 117 -5.51 5.32 5.15
C PHE A 117 -4.21 4.51 5.30
N VAL A 118 -3.43 4.76 6.36
CA VAL A 118 -2.24 3.96 6.70
C VAL A 118 -2.59 2.49 6.86
N GLU A 119 -3.62 2.20 7.66
CA GLU A 119 -4.05 0.84 7.96
C GLU A 119 -4.56 0.11 6.70
N GLU A 120 -5.43 0.73 5.90
CA GLU A 120 -5.94 0.16 4.65
C GLU A 120 -4.84 -0.06 3.61
N PHE A 121 -3.93 0.90 3.50
CA PHE A 121 -2.82 0.79 2.57
C PHE A 121 -1.86 -0.32 2.99
N GLN A 122 -1.47 -0.38 4.26
CA GLN A 122 -0.66 -1.46 4.84
C GLN A 122 -1.32 -2.83 4.65
N ASP A 123 -2.62 -2.94 4.89
CA ASP A 123 -3.37 -4.19 4.70
C ASP A 123 -3.34 -4.65 3.24
N SER A 124 -3.48 -3.72 2.28
CA SER A 124 -3.36 -4.03 0.85
C SER A 124 -2.01 -4.65 0.48
N ILE A 125 -0.93 -4.22 1.11
CA ILE A 125 0.44 -4.68 0.80
C ILE A 125 0.70 -6.05 1.42
N THR A 126 0.23 -6.24 2.65
CA THR A 126 0.44 -7.46 3.43
C THR A 126 -0.45 -8.62 2.93
N THR A 127 -1.64 -8.30 2.44
CA THR A 127 -2.64 -9.31 2.03
C THR A 127 -2.49 -9.75 0.57
N GLN A 128 -1.84 -8.95 -0.29
CA GLN A 128 -1.70 -9.24 -1.73
C GLN A 128 -0.26 -9.19 -2.24
N GLY A 129 0.70 -8.73 -1.43
CA GLY A 129 2.09 -8.55 -1.82
C GLY A 129 3.01 -9.66 -1.33
N SER A 130 4.17 -9.74 -1.97
CA SER A 130 5.33 -10.53 -1.53
C SER A 130 5.95 -10.06 -0.21
N TYR A 131 5.47 -8.96 0.38
CA TYR A 131 6.00 -8.37 1.60
C TYR A 131 5.29 -8.91 2.85
N LYS A 132 6.07 -9.32 3.84
CA LYS A 132 5.62 -9.76 5.17
C LYS A 132 6.28 -8.88 6.22
N LEU A 133 5.68 -7.72 6.49
CA LEU A 133 6.14 -6.76 7.50
C LEU A 133 5.53 -7.10 8.86
N THR A 134 6.34 -7.19 9.92
CA THR A 134 5.89 -7.75 11.21
C THR A 134 6.27 -6.92 12.42
N GLU A 135 7.44 -6.28 12.40
CA GLU A 135 7.84 -5.39 13.49
C GLU A 135 7.48 -3.96 13.09
N GLN A 136 6.91 -3.20 14.03
CA GLN A 136 6.56 -1.81 13.82
C GLN A 136 7.09 -0.96 14.97
N ARG A 137 7.68 0.18 14.63
CA ARG A 137 8.02 1.24 15.57
C ARG A 137 7.75 2.61 14.95
N VAL A 138 7.65 3.62 15.79
CA VAL A 138 7.51 5.01 15.36
C VAL A 138 8.74 5.77 15.83
N GLU A 139 9.36 6.50 14.91
CA GLU A 139 10.50 7.38 15.19
C GLU A 139 10.20 8.80 14.73
N GLU A 140 10.61 9.80 15.52
CA GLU A 140 10.58 11.19 15.08
C GLU A 140 11.76 11.45 14.14
N ARG A 141 11.48 11.97 12.94
CA ARG A 141 12.47 12.36 11.94
C ARG A 141 12.16 13.74 11.40
N THR A 142 13.03 14.25 10.53
CA THR A 142 12.79 15.52 9.83
C THR A 142 12.45 15.24 8.38
N LEU A 143 11.39 15.88 7.88
CA LEU A 143 10.98 15.88 6.48
C LEU A 143 10.49 17.28 6.15
N CYS A 144 10.93 17.87 5.03
CA CYS A 144 10.54 19.24 4.64
C CYS A 144 10.80 20.30 5.73
N ASN A 145 11.94 20.20 6.42
CA ASN A 145 12.34 21.08 7.53
C ASN A 145 11.39 21.09 8.75
N GLN A 146 10.56 20.06 8.91
CA GLN A 146 9.67 19.91 10.06
C GLN A 146 9.78 18.51 10.67
N PRO A 147 9.56 18.37 12.00
CA PRO A 147 9.50 17.07 12.64
C PRO A 147 8.27 16.30 12.16
N VAL A 148 8.46 15.02 11.85
CA VAL A 148 7.40 14.10 11.43
C VAL A 148 7.55 12.76 12.14
N SER A 149 6.43 12.14 12.49
CA SER A 149 6.40 10.77 13.00
C SER A 149 6.50 9.80 11.83
N VAL A 150 7.55 8.98 11.81
CA VAL A 150 7.78 7.97 10.78
C VAL A 150 7.48 6.59 11.33
N VAL A 151 6.50 5.92 10.73
CA VAL A 151 6.22 4.51 10.99
C VAL A 151 7.25 3.69 10.23
N ILE A 152 8.07 2.96 10.98
CA ILE A 152 9.11 2.09 10.46
C ILE A 152 8.68 0.65 10.68
N GLN A 153 8.69 -0.13 9.62
CA GLN A 153 8.39 -1.55 9.66
C GLN A 153 9.53 -2.36 9.05
N THR A 154 9.79 -3.54 9.61
CA THR A 154 10.76 -4.50 9.07
C THR A 154 10.10 -5.86 8.86
N GLY A 155 10.69 -6.65 7.99
CA GLY A 155 10.16 -7.97 7.66
C GLY A 155 10.90 -8.62 6.50
N SER A 156 10.17 -9.33 5.64
CA SER A 156 10.73 -10.01 4.48
C SER A 156 9.97 -9.71 3.18
N PHE A 157 10.64 -9.93 2.06
CA PHE A 157 10.09 -9.90 0.71
C PHE A 157 10.39 -11.22 0.01
N GLU A 158 9.37 -11.87 -0.58
CA GLU A 158 9.50 -13.14 -1.29
C GLU A 158 9.30 -13.00 -2.80
N ASP A 159 10.32 -13.28 -3.59
CA ASP A 159 10.25 -13.27 -5.06
C ASP A 159 10.90 -14.52 -5.66
N GLY A 160 10.16 -15.23 -6.50
CA GLY A 160 10.66 -16.41 -7.22
C GLY A 160 11.22 -17.53 -6.32
N GLY A 161 10.81 -17.61 -5.04
CA GLY A 161 11.36 -18.55 -4.05
C GLY A 161 12.61 -18.06 -3.31
N THR A 162 13.06 -16.83 -3.57
CA THR A 162 14.10 -16.15 -2.80
C THR A 162 13.44 -15.24 -1.77
N THR A 163 13.99 -15.22 -0.55
CA THR A 163 13.54 -14.34 0.52
C THR A 163 14.61 -13.29 0.80
N TYR A 164 14.20 -12.03 0.78
CA TYR A 164 15.03 -10.87 1.09
C TYR A 164 14.57 -10.26 2.41
N ASN A 165 15.48 -9.61 3.14
CA ASN A 165 15.07 -8.73 4.23
C ASN A 165 14.39 -7.49 3.63
N ALA A 166 13.38 -6.97 4.30
CA ALA A 166 12.63 -5.80 3.86
C ALA A 166 12.48 -4.76 4.99
N ALA A 167 12.39 -3.50 4.59
CA ALA A 167 12.09 -2.36 5.45
C ALA A 167 11.11 -1.41 4.76
N SER A 168 10.30 -0.74 5.56
CA SER A 168 9.27 0.20 5.13
C SER A 168 9.29 1.43 6.03
N LEU A 169 9.28 2.63 5.43
CA LEU A 169 9.19 3.92 6.12
C LEU A 169 7.98 4.66 5.57
N LEU A 170 7.01 4.95 6.43
CA LEU A 170 5.78 5.67 6.07
C LEU A 170 5.62 6.90 6.96
N THR A 171 5.35 8.05 6.35
CA THR A 171 5.04 9.27 7.10
C THR A 171 4.12 10.21 6.32
N PHE A 172 3.57 11.18 7.05
CA PHE A 172 2.74 12.26 6.54
C PHE A 172 3.38 13.58 6.90
N VAL A 173 3.19 14.56 6.03
CA VAL A 173 3.69 15.90 6.22
C VAL A 173 2.68 16.90 5.67
N GLU A 174 2.36 17.91 6.46
CA GLU A 174 1.56 19.03 5.97
C GLU A 174 2.48 20.07 5.34
N HIS A 175 2.25 20.40 4.08
CA HIS A 175 3.02 21.41 3.35
C HIS A 175 2.08 22.26 2.52
N ASN A 176 2.17 23.59 2.65
CA ASN A 176 1.29 24.55 1.96
C ASN A 176 -0.21 24.24 2.12
N ASN A 177 -0.61 23.86 3.34
CA ASN A 177 -1.97 23.44 3.70
C ASN A 177 -2.41 22.11 3.06
N ASP A 178 -1.52 21.36 2.42
CA ASP A 178 -1.81 20.03 1.85
C ASP A 178 -1.17 18.90 2.65
N ALA A 179 -1.94 17.84 2.90
CA ALA A 179 -1.42 16.65 3.56
C ALA A 179 -0.78 15.77 2.48
N ARG A 180 0.53 15.65 2.53
CA ARG A 180 1.31 14.78 1.67
C ARG A 180 1.72 13.55 2.46
N PHE A 181 1.92 12.44 1.76
CA PHE A 181 2.48 11.23 2.35
C PHE A 181 3.65 10.75 1.51
N VAL A 182 4.56 10.06 2.17
CA VAL A 182 5.64 9.35 1.52
C VAL A 182 5.79 7.98 2.16
N TRP A 183 6.01 7.00 1.29
CA TRP A 183 6.21 5.62 1.66
C TRP A 183 7.36 5.02 0.88
N VAL A 184 8.41 4.62 1.59
CA VAL A 184 9.59 3.96 1.03
C VAL A 184 9.55 2.50 1.43
N LEU A 185 9.57 1.59 0.47
CA LEU A 185 9.93 0.19 0.70
C LEU A 185 11.31 -0.06 0.13
N ALA A 186 12.10 -0.83 0.86
CA ALA A 186 13.35 -1.37 0.37
C ALA A 186 13.47 -2.84 0.74
N HIS A 187 14.13 -3.63 -0.10
CA HIS A 187 14.58 -4.99 0.23
C HIS A 187 16.03 -5.22 -0.21
N GLY A 188 16.64 -6.29 0.30
CA GLY A 188 18.02 -6.68 -0.01
C GLY A 188 18.88 -6.91 1.22
N ASP A 189 20.18 -6.64 1.11
CA ASP A 189 21.15 -6.91 2.18
C ASP A 189 21.03 -5.93 3.37
N ALA A 190 20.72 -4.66 3.09
CA ALA A 190 20.65 -3.58 4.08
C ALA A 190 19.41 -2.67 3.87
N PRO A 191 18.18 -3.24 3.89
CA PRO A 191 16.98 -2.55 3.46
C PRO A 191 16.66 -1.31 4.30
N GLN A 192 16.88 -1.36 5.61
CA GLN A 192 16.66 -0.21 6.48
C GLN A 192 17.59 0.96 6.11
N THR A 193 18.87 0.68 5.88
CA THR A 193 19.85 1.70 5.48
C THR A 193 19.50 2.30 4.13
N THR A 194 19.09 1.47 3.16
CA THR A 194 18.64 1.96 1.84
C THR A 194 17.40 2.85 1.96
N ALA A 195 16.40 2.43 2.75
CA ALA A 195 15.21 3.22 2.96
C ALA A 195 15.51 4.55 3.69
N ASP A 196 16.40 4.53 4.68
CA ASP A 196 16.86 5.73 5.38
C ASP A 196 17.58 6.70 4.43
N GLN A 197 18.40 6.20 3.51
CA GLN A 197 19.09 7.01 2.50
C GLN A 197 18.11 7.69 1.55
N VAL A 198 17.12 6.96 1.03
CA VAL A 198 16.08 7.55 0.18
C VAL A 198 15.29 8.58 0.97
N PHE A 199 14.88 8.26 2.20
CA PHE A 199 14.12 9.16 3.05
C PHE A 199 14.87 10.48 3.31
N ALA A 200 16.18 10.42 3.57
CA ALA A 200 17.01 11.60 3.83
C ALA A 200 17.15 12.54 2.63
N THR A 201 16.79 12.10 1.41
CA THR A 201 16.84 12.92 0.19
C THR A 201 15.52 13.61 -0.11
N LEU A 202 14.45 13.29 0.64
CA LEU A 202 13.13 13.86 0.42
C LEU A 202 13.06 15.30 0.90
N ASP A 203 12.66 16.20 0.01
CA ASP A 203 12.32 17.57 0.37
C ASP A 203 11.05 18.04 -0.35
N CYS A 204 10.23 18.84 0.30
CA CYS A 204 8.97 19.29 -0.26
C CYS A 204 9.22 20.36 -1.33
N LEU A 205 8.48 20.23 -2.43
CA LEU A 205 8.36 21.26 -3.48
C LEU A 205 7.17 22.21 -3.21
#